data_AF-D2RI03-F1
#
_entry.id   AF-D2RI03-F1
#
_cell.length_a   1.000
_cell.length_b   1.000
_cell.length_c   1.000
_cell.angle_alpha   90.00
_cell.angle_beta   90.00
_cell.angle_gamma   90.00
#
_symmetry.space_group_name_H-M   'P 1'
#
loop_
_entity.id
_entity.type
_entity.pdbx_description
1 polymer ?
#
loop_
_entity_poly.entity_id
_entity_poly.type
_entity_poly.pdbx_seq_one_letter_code
_entity_poly.pdbx_strand_id
1 'polypeptide(L)' 'MVTVTLNKDVVEKLERIRREGETLNDVIKRLVETYEELEDYIDEKWEKLQRDKEKFIDLEDYASSRGL' A
#
# COMPACT_ATOMS: atom_id res chain seq x y z
N MET A 1 16.06 3.02 -22.44
CA MET A 1 15.79 4.37 -21.91
C MET A 1 14.33 4.66 -22.22
N VAL A 2 13.48 4.76 -21.20
CA VAL A 2 12.08 5.16 -21.36
C VAL A 2 11.99 6.60 -20.91
N THR A 3 11.46 7.48 -21.76
CA THR A 3 11.27 8.89 -21.44
C THR A 3 9.79 9.12 -21.23
N VAL A 4 9.44 9.63 -20.05
CA VAL A 4 8.05 9.91 -19.69
C VAL A 4 7.93 11.42 -19.46
N THR A 5 6.95 12.05 -20.10
CA THR A 5 6.65 13.46 -19.86
C THR A 5 5.69 13.56 -18.69
N LEU A 6 6.11 14.26 -17.63
CA LEU A 6 5.29 14.51 -16.46
C LEU A 6 4.58 15.85 -16.58
N ASN A 7 3.34 15.91 -16.11
CA ASN A 7 2.66 17.20 -15.93
C ASN A 7 3.39 18.01 -14.84
N LYS A 8 3.41 19.33 -14.98
CA LYS A 8 4.04 20.27 -14.05
C LYS A 8 3.60 20.04 -12.60
N ASP A 9 2.30 19.83 -12.37
CA ASP A 9 1.77 19.57 -11.03
C ASP A 9 2.35 18.30 -10.39
N VAL A 10 2.61 17.29 -11.21
CA VAL A 10 3.23 16.03 -10.76
C VAL A 10 4.69 16.28 -10.40
N VAL A 11 5.42 17.03 -11.23
CA VAL A 11 6.81 17.40 -10.95
C VAL A 11 6.92 18.20 -9.65
N GLU A 12 6.04 19.17 -9.43
CA GLU A 12 6.03 19.96 -8.18
C GLU A 12 5.76 19.08 -6.95
N LYS A 13 4.87 18.09 -7.05
CA LYS A 13 4.63 17.13 -5.97
C LYS A 13 5.85 16.24 -5.72
N LEU A 14 6.52 15.76 -6.77
CA LEU A 14 7.73 14.93 -6.65
C LEU A 14 8.88 15.71 -6.01
N GLU A 15 9.06 16.98 -6.39
CA GLU A 15 10.07 17.87 -5.78
C GLU A 15 9.83 18.09 -4.28
N ARG A 16 8.56 18.19 -3.84
CA ARG A 16 8.22 18.36 -2.42
C ARG A 16 8.57 17.16 -1.54
N ILE A 17 8.55 15.94 -2.11
CA ILE A 17 8.84 14.70 -1.38
C ILE A 17 10.28 14.21 -1.59
N ARG A 18 11.04 14.91 -2.43
CA ARG A 18 12.45 14.62 -2.72
C ARG A 18 13.28 14.90 -1.48
N ARG A 19 14.14 13.96 -1.12
CA ARG A 19 15.10 14.12 -0.02
C ARG A 19 16.37 14.79 -0.52
N GLU A 20 17.15 15.36 0.39
CA GLU A 20 18.43 15.97 0.04
C GLU A 20 19.36 14.91 -0.59
N GLY A 21 19.90 15.22 -1.78
CA GLY A 21 20.74 14.30 -2.56
C GLY A 21 20.02 13.30 -3.45
N GLU A 22 18.68 13.19 -3.39
CA GLU A 22 17.90 12.36 -4.33
C GLU A 22 17.71 13.09 -5.68
N THR A 23 17.77 12.34 -6.78
CA THR A 23 17.27 12.81 -8.08
C THR A 23 15.77 12.52 -8.22
N LEU A 24 15.09 13.15 -9.19
CA LEU A 24 13.68 12.82 -9.47
C LEU A 24 13.49 11.35 -9.86
N ASN A 25 14.47 10.74 -10.53
CA ASN A 25 14.42 9.32 -10.85
C ASN A 25 14.46 8.45 -9.59
N ASP A 26 15.24 8.82 -8.58
CA ASP A 26 15.31 8.09 -7.32
C ASP A 26 13.98 8.18 -6.57
N VAL A 27 13.34 9.36 -6.57
CA VAL A 27 12.01 9.56 -5.98
C VAL A 27 10.97 8.70 -6.69
N ILE A 28 10.95 8.70 -8.03
CA ILE A 28 10.03 7.88 -8.82
C ILE A 28 10.25 6.40 -8.53
N LYS A 29 11.52 5.95 -8.51
CA LYS A 29 11.86 4.55 -8.22
C LYS A 29 11.36 4.14 -6.83
N ARG A 30 11.64 4.94 -5.80
CA ARG A 30 11.17 4.69 -4.43
C ARG A 30 9.64 4.61 -4.35
N LEU A 31 8.93 5.48 -5.07
CA LEU A 31 7.47 5.45 -5.11
C LEU A 31 6.92 4.18 -5.77
N VAL A 32 7.52 3.74 -6.88
CA VAL A 32 7.13 2.52 -7.57
C VAL A 32 7.38 1.30 -6.68
N GLU A 33 8.56 1.20 -6.07
CA GLU A 33 8.89 0.11 -5.14
C GLU A 33 7.91 0.08 -3.96
N THR A 34 7.58 1.24 -3.37
CA THR A 34 6.59 1.32 -2.28
C THR A 34 5.19 0.89 -2.75
N TYR A 35 4.81 1.20 -3.98
CA TYR A 35 3.52 0.81 -4.53
C TYR A 35 3.45 -0.72 -4.72
N GLU A 36 4.49 -1.33 -5.28
CA GLU A 36 4.59 -2.79 -5.47
C GLU A 36 4.51 -3.51 -4.12
N GLU A 37 5.24 -3.05 -3.10
CA GLU A 37 5.17 -3.62 -1.74
C GLU A 37 3.76 -3.51 -1.12
N LEU A 38 3.05 -2.41 -1.37
CA LEU A 38 1.70 -2.21 -0.88
C LEU A 38 0.69 -3.11 -1.60
N GLU A 39 0.86 -3.31 -2.90
CA GLU A 39 0.04 -4.23 -3.70
C GLU A 39 0.19 -5.67 -3.18
N ASP A 40 1.43 -6.14 -3.02
CA ASP A 40 1.74 -7.45 -2.45
C ASP A 40 1.14 -7.62 -1.04
N TYR A 41 1.26 -6.59 -0.19
CA TYR A 41 0.70 -6.61 1.16
C TYR A 41 -0.83 -6.72 1.15
N ILE A 42 -1.50 -5.97 0.28
CA ILE A 42 -2.97 -6.01 0.14
C ILE A 42 -3.41 -7.40 -0.29
N ASP A 43 -2.74 -7.98 -1.29
CA ASP A 43 -3.06 -9.31 -1.78
C ASP A 43 -2.87 -10.37 -0.69
N GLU A 44 -1.76 -10.33 0.06
CA GLU A 44 -1.52 -11.23 1.19
C GLU A 44 -2.63 -11.14 2.25
N LYS A 45 -3.04 -9.92 2.61
CA LYS A 45 -4.12 -9.72 3.58
C LYS A 45 -5.46 -10.18 3.05
N TRP A 46 -5.74 -9.94 1.78
CA TRP A 46 -6.97 -10.38 1.15
C TRP A 46 -7.06 -11.91 1.10
N GLU A 47 -6.01 -12.60 0.69
CA GLU A 47 -5.96 -14.07 0.69
C GLU A 47 -6.16 -14.63 2.10
N LYS A 48 -5.50 -14.03 3.10
CA LYS A 48 -5.70 -14.41 4.50
C LYS A 48 -7.16 -14.27 4.92
N LEU A 49 -7.80 -13.14 4.61
CA LEU A 49 -9.21 -12.93 4.90
C LEU A 49 -10.09 -13.96 4.19
N GLN A 50 -9.84 -14.25 2.91
CA GLN A 50 -10.62 -15.24 2.17
C GLN A 50 -10.49 -16.66 2.73
N ARG A 51 -9.29 -17.03 3.21
CA ARG A 51 -9.06 -18.33 3.87
C ARG A 51 -9.73 -18.41 5.23
N ASP A 52 -9.62 -17.34 6.01
CA ASP A 52 -10.07 -17.35 7.40
C ASP A 52 -11.53 -16.91 7.54
N LYS A 53 -12.21 -16.49 6.45
CA LYS A 53 -13.60 -15.99 6.43
C LYS A 53 -14.60 -16.88 7.17
N GLU A 54 -14.41 -18.20 7.10
CA GLU A 54 -15.29 -19.20 7.73
C GLU A 54 -14.96 -19.45 9.22
N LYS A 55 -13.82 -18.93 9.70
CA LYS A 55 -13.39 -19.00 11.11
C LYS A 55 -13.79 -17.75 11.90
N PHE A 56 -14.19 -16.68 11.22
CA PHE A 56 -14.70 -15.50 11.91
C PHE A 56 -16.10 -15.84 12.42
N ILE A 57 -16.19 -15.94 13.74
CA ILE A 57 -17.45 -16.02 14.47
C ILE A 57 -18.12 -14.65 14.41
N ASP A 58 -19.45 -14.64 14.40
CA ASP A 58 -20.21 -13.41 14.57
C ASP A 58 -19.80 -12.73 15.89
N LEU A 59 -19.80 -11.39 15.91
CA LEU A 59 -19.41 -10.65 17.11
C LEU A 59 -20.33 -10.95 18.29
N GLU A 60 -21.61 -11.25 18.02
CA GLU A 60 -22.58 -11.69 19.03
C GLU A 60 -22.24 -13.08 19.58
N ASP A 61 -21.82 -14.01 18.70
CA ASP A 61 -21.37 -15.34 19.09
C ASP A 61 -20.07 -15.30 19.90
N TYR A 62 -19.14 -14.41 19.52
CA TYR A 62 -17.89 -14.18 20.25
C TYR A 62 -18.14 -13.59 21.64
N ALA A 63 -19.01 -12.58 21.77
CA ALA A 63 -19.39 -11.99 23.05
C ALA A 63 -20.05 -13.03 23.98
N SER A 64 -20.99 -13.81 23.43
CA SER A 64 -21.66 -14.90 24.13
C SER A 64 -20.68 -16.00 24.59
N SER A 65 -19.70 -16.36 23.76
CA SER A 65 -18.65 -17.35 24.11
C SER A 65 -17.71 -16.88 25.22
N ARG A 66 -17.60 -15.57 25.43
CA ARG A 66 -16.74 -14.92 26.44
C ARG A 66 -17.52 -14.55 27.71
N GLY A 67 -18.84 -14.73 27.73
CA GLY A 67 -19.70 -14.39 28.88
C GLY A 67 -19.78 -12.87 29.15
N LEU A 68 -19.65 -12.05 28.10
CA LEU A 68 -19.79 -10.59 28.14
C LEU A 68 -21.19 -10.15 27.73
#